data_AF-A0A392NKJ2-F1
#
_entry.id   AF-A0A392NKJ2-F1
#
_cell.length_a   1.000
_cell.length_b   1.000
_cell.length_c   1.000
_cell.angle_alpha   90.00
_cell.angle_beta   90.00
_cell.angle_gamma   90.00
#
_symmetry.space_group_name_H-M   'P 1'
#
loop_
_entity.id
_entity.type
_entity.pdbx_description
1 polymer ?
#
loop_
_entity_poly.entity_id
_entity_poly.type
_entity_poly.pdbx_seq_one_letter_code
_entity_poly.pdbx_strand_id
1 'polypeptide(L)' 'IRYENVKRLCHTKSIVTVNGQFPGPRIVAREGDHLIIKVVNHVQNNISIHW' A
#
# COMPACT_ATOMS: atom_id res chain seq x y z
N ILE A 1 -3.93 2.84 -3.64
CA ILE A 1 -2.51 3.18 -3.78
C ILE A 1 -2.37 4.68 -4.01
N ARG A 2 -1.52 5.39 -3.28
CA ARG A 2 -1.35 6.86 -3.37
C ARG A 2 0.05 7.28 -2.91
N TYR A 3 0.45 8.52 -3.21
CA TYR A 3 1.66 9.12 -2.64
C TYR A 3 1.39 9.71 -1.25
N GLU A 4 2.31 9.49 -0.32
CA GLU A 4 2.31 10.14 1.01
C GLU A 4 3.72 10.59 1.38
N ASN A 5 3.81 11.71 2.12
CA ASN A 5 5.07 12.20 2.65
C ASN A 5 5.43 11.45 3.95
N VAL A 6 6.50 10.68 3.93
CA VAL A 6 6.97 9.91 5.08
C VAL A 6 8.32 10.45 5.54
N LYS A 7 8.45 10.71 6.85
CA LYS A 7 9.69 11.17 7.49
C LYS A 7 10.40 9.99 8.15
N ARG A 8 11.65 9.74 7.78
CA ARG A 8 12.51 8.72 8.40
C ARG A 8 13.94 9.22 8.45
N LEU A 9 14.61 9.03 9.59
CA LEU A 9 15.99 9.49 9.82
C LEU A 9 16.17 10.98 9.46
N CYS A 10 15.23 11.83 9.88
CA CYS A 10 15.19 13.27 9.56
C CYS A 10 15.03 13.65 8.07
N HIS A 11 14.83 12.69 7.16
CA HIS A 11 14.54 12.94 5.75
C HIS A 11 13.06 12.70 5.45
N THR A 12 12.43 13.63 4.73
CA THR A 12 11.06 13.48 4.22
C THR A 12 11.11 13.10 2.75
N LYS A 13 10.40 12.03 2.36
CA LYS A 13 10.24 11.62 0.96
C LYS A 13 8.78 11.31 0.68
N SER A 14 8.31 11.71 -0.50
CA SER A 14 7.02 11.25 -1.01
C SER A 14 7.18 9.83 -1.56
N ILE A 15 6.48 8.87 -0.96
CA ILE A 15 6.57 7.46 -1.32
C ILE A 15 5.19 6.88 -1.61
N VAL A 16 5.15 5.78 -2.37
CA VAL A 16 3.91 5.06 -2.65
C VAL A 16 3.48 4.28 -1.41
N THR A 17 2.21 4.43 -1.03
CA THR A 17 1.59 3.77 0.13
C THR A 17 0.27 3.09 -0.23
N VAL A 18 -0.15 2.16 0.63
CA VAL A 18 -1.45 1.49 0.53
C VAL A 18 -2.38 2.13 1.57
N ASN A 19 -3.48 2.73 1.10
CA ASN A 19 -4.44 3.44 1.96
C ASN A 19 -3.80 4.49 2.90
N GLY A 20 -2.74 5.16 2.45
CA GLY A 20 -2.02 6.16 3.23
C GLY A 20 -1.06 5.58 4.28
N GLN A 21 -0.92 4.25 4.36
CA GLN A 21 -0.15 3.56 5.39
C GLN A 21 1.18 3.03 4.84
N PHE A 22 2.24 3.24 5.63
CA PHE A 22 3.57 2.70 5.39
C PHE A 22 4.18 2.16 6.70
N PRO A 23 4.47 0.84 6.81
CA PRO A 23 4.12 -0.22 5.86
C PRO A 23 2.61 -0.32 5.59
N GLY A 24 2.21 -0.95 4.48
CA GLY A 24 0.80 -1.12 4.13
C GLY A 24 0.02 -1.92 5.19
N PRO A 25 -1.32 -1.92 5.12
CA PRO A 25 -2.15 -2.60 6.10
C PRO A 25 -1.93 -4.11 6.05
N ARG A 26 -1.90 -4.75 7.24
CA ARG A 26 -1.78 -6.19 7.36
C ARG A 26 -3.08 -6.88 6.94
N ILE A 27 -2.98 -7.89 6.08
CA ILE A 27 -4.08 -8.82 5.81
C ILE A 27 -4.01 -9.96 6.81
N VAL A 28 -5.15 -10.32 7.38
CA VAL A 28 -5.30 -11.47 8.28
C VAL A 28 -6.38 -12.36 7.69
N ALA A 29 -6.03 -13.62 7.42
CA ALA A 29 -6.91 -14.63 6.86
C ALA A 29 -6.59 -16.00 7.48
N ARG A 30 -7.50 -16.95 7.34
CA ARG A 30 -7.35 -18.34 7.77
C ARG A 30 -7.26 -19.26 6.55
N GLU A 31 -6.81 -20.48 6.78
CA GLU A 31 -6.80 -21.49 5.73
C GLU A 31 -8.22 -21.73 5.19
N GLY A 32 -8.35 -21.75 3.86
CA GLY A 32 -9.63 -21.89 3.17
C GLY A 32 -10.37 -20.56 2.90
N ASP A 33 -9.90 -19.42 3.42
CA ASP A 33 -10.53 -18.13 3.16
C ASP A 33 -10.29 -17.67 1.70
N HIS A 34 -11.33 -17.08 1.10
CA HIS A 34 -11.24 -16.39 -0.18
C HIS A 34 -11.27 -14.87 0.05
N LEU A 35 -10.22 -14.19 -0.39
CA LEU A 35 -10.06 -12.74 -0.24
C LEU A 35 -10.40 -12.03 -1.56
N ILE A 36 -11.29 -11.04 -1.51
CA ILE A 36 -11.54 -10.12 -2.62
C ILE A 36 -10.93 -8.77 -2.26
N ILE A 37 -9.87 -8.38 -2.98
CA ILE A 37 -9.15 -7.14 -2.72
C ILE A 37 -9.30 -6.22 -3.93
N LYS A 38 -10.11 -5.17 -3.77
CA LYS A 38 -10.26 -4.13 -4.80
C LYS A 38 -9.12 -3.12 -4.69
N VAL A 39 -8.23 -3.14 -5.67
CA VAL A 39 -7.11 -2.18 -5.75
C VAL A 39 -7.52 -1.01 -6.63
N VAL A 40 -7.38 0.21 -6.12
CA VAL A 40 -7.52 1.45 -6.90
C VAL A 40 -6.18 2.17 -6.90
N ASN A 41 -5.63 2.38 -8.10
CA ASN A 41 -4.40 3.13 -8.30
C ASN A 41 -4.70 4.63 -8.45
N HIS A 42 -4.29 5.45 -7.50
CA HIS A 42 -4.39 6.92 -7.58
C HIS A 42 -3.06 7.58 -7.96
N VAL A 43 -2.01 6.80 -8.26
CA VAL A 43 -0.77 7.35 -8.81
C VAL A 43 -0.74 7.18 -10.32
N GLN A 44 0.05 8.01 -11.00
CA GLN A 44 0.12 8.03 -12.46
C GLN A 44 0.89 6.83 -13.02
N ASN A 45 1.82 6.26 -12.24
CA ASN A 45 2.63 5.13 -12.66
C ASN A 45 1.84 3.82 -12.60
N ASN A 46 2.14 2.91 -13.52
CA ASN A 46 1.60 1.54 -13.52
C ASN A 46 2.11 0.76 -12.31
N ILE A 47 1.21 0.02 -11.66
CA ILE A 47 1.50 -0.74 -10.43
C ILE A 47 0.82 -2.10 -10.49
N SER A 48 1.53 -3.12 -9.99
CA SER A 48 1.01 -4.44 -9.67
C SER A 48 1.22 -4.75 -8.18
N ILE A 49 0.38 -5.62 -7.60
CA ILE A 49 0.55 -6.14 -6.24
C ILE A 49 0.78 -7.65 -6.34
N HIS A 50 1.70 -8.17 -5.54
CA HIS A 50 1.98 -9.60 -5.42
C HIS A 50 1.60 -10.08 -4.01
N TRP A 51 1.04 -11.28 -3.94
CA TRP A 51 0.70 -12.00 -2.72
C TRP A 51 1.51 -13.28 -2.68
#